data_AF-A0AAV8YJY5-F1
#
_entry.id   AF-A0AAV8YJY5-F1
#
_cell.length_a   1.000
_cell.length_b   1.000
_cell.length_c   1.000
_cell.angle_alpha   90.00
_cell.angle_beta   90.00
_cell.angle_gamma   90.00
#
_symmetry.space_group_name_H-M   'P 1'
#
loop_
_entity.id
_entity.type
_entity.pdbx_description
1 polymer ?
#
loop_
_entity_poly.entity_id
_entity_poly.type
_entity_poly.pdbx_seq_one_letter_code
_entity_poly.pdbx_strand_id
1 'polypeptide(L)'
;MDYEKEQEYLRQLYDEVRSDSELELEPDDDDDSLADDEVEQQDHDTDIEQDIEDVSQEDISYNNEESSHRVPSFIGKDGKTKWRKHNMVNKRVRTRADNLVKHLPGTKAAVREKKSSSDIWSCFLTDEMLQGIVENTNIYIDICDIEPSNRTDRKRTF
;
A
#
# COMPACT_ATOMS: atom_id res chain seq x y z
N MET A 1 24.51 -2.73 -54.73
CA MET A 1 23.70 -2.21 -53.62
C MET A 1 23.50 -0.74 -53.90
N ASP A 2 22.26 -0.34 -54.16
CA ASP A 2 21.92 1.03 -54.58
C ASP A 2 21.54 1.81 -53.31
N TYR A 3 22.56 2.34 -52.63
CA TYR A 3 22.43 2.97 -51.31
C TYR A 3 21.44 4.13 -51.29
N GLU A 4 21.22 4.78 -52.44
CA GLU A 4 20.24 5.86 -52.58
C GLU A 4 18.81 5.34 -52.39
N LYS A 5 18.48 4.16 -52.93
CA LYS A 5 17.15 3.54 -52.73
C LYS A 5 16.91 3.11 -51.29
N GLU A 6 17.94 2.63 -50.62
CA GLU A 6 17.85 2.27 -49.21
C GLU A 6 17.64 3.50 -48.33
N GLN A 7 18.31 4.61 -48.65
CA GLN A 7 18.11 5.89 -47.96
C GLN A 7 16.71 6.48 -48.17
N GLU A 8 16.15 6.39 -49.38
CA GLU A 8 14.79 6.84 -49.66
C GLU A 8 13.76 5.99 -48.90
N TYR A 9 13.95 4.67 -48.88
CA TYR A 9 13.09 3.75 -48.12
C TYR A 9 13.12 4.04 -46.61
N LEU A 10 14.30 4.27 -46.04
CA LEU A 10 14.45 4.61 -44.62
C LEU A 10 13.82 5.97 -44.28
N ARG A 11 13.89 6.95 -45.17
CA ARG A 11 13.24 8.27 -44.99
C ARG A 11 11.73 8.14 -44.99
N GLN A 12 11.18 7.37 -45.93
CA GLN A 12 9.74 7.12 -46.00
C GLN A 12 9.22 6.45 -44.72
N LEU A 13 9.95 5.44 -44.22
CA LEU A 13 9.60 4.75 -42.97
C LEU A 13 9.65 5.70 -41.75
N TYR A 14 10.63 6.62 -41.71
CA TYR A 14 10.76 7.60 -40.64
C TYR A 14 9.61 8.61 -40.62
N ASP A 15 9.17 9.08 -41.79
CA ASP A 15 8.06 10.03 -41.90
C ASP A 15 6.69 9.38 -41.60
N GLU A 16 6.48 8.12 -42.01
CA GLU A 16 5.26 7.35 -41.66
C GLU A 16 5.15 7.14 -40.14
N VAL A 17 6.26 6.79 -39.46
CA VAL A 17 6.26 6.59 -37.99
C VAL A 17 6.07 7.92 -37.23
N ARG A 18 6.61 9.03 -37.76
CA ARG A 18 6.44 10.36 -37.14
C ARG A 18 5.02 10.88 -37.26
N SER A 19 4.34 10.62 -38.38
CA SER A 19 2.94 11.01 -38.60
C SER A 19 1.94 10.31 -37.67
N ASP A 20 2.27 9.11 -37.17
CA ASP A 20 1.41 8.34 -36.23
C ASP A 20 1.74 8.59 -34.74
N SER A 21 2.86 9.24 -34.44
CA SER A 21 3.35 9.46 -33.06
C SER A 21 3.31 10.91 -32.58
N GLU A 22 2.88 11.86 -33.41
CA GLU A 22 2.71 13.28 -33.06
C GLU A 22 1.28 13.58 -32.58
N LEU A 23 0.82 12.83 -31.57
CA LEU A 23 -0.15 13.32 -30.60
C LEU A 23 0.65 13.91 -29.44
N GLU A 24 0.79 15.24 -29.44
CA GLU A 24 1.20 16.15 -28.36
C GLU A 24 1.85 15.47 -27.13
N LEU A 25 3.17 15.28 -27.17
CA LEU A 25 3.97 15.18 -25.95
C LEU A 25 4.52 16.58 -25.65
N GLU A 26 3.78 17.33 -24.83
CA GLU A 26 4.36 18.44 -24.07
C GLU A 26 5.49 17.86 -23.19
N PRO A 27 6.67 18.51 -23.10
CA PRO A 27 7.64 18.14 -22.10
C PRO A 27 7.14 18.62 -20.72
N ASP A 28 6.49 17.74 -19.97
CA ASP A 28 6.31 17.90 -18.53
C ASP A 28 7.70 17.84 -17.88
N ASP A 29 8.24 19.01 -17.59
CA ASP A 29 9.44 19.22 -16.78
C ASP A 29 9.06 19.19 -15.29
N ASP A 30 8.49 18.06 -14.85
CA ASP A 30 8.32 17.75 -13.43
C ASP A 30 9.64 17.16 -12.90
N ASP A 31 10.60 18.06 -12.65
CA ASP A 31 11.75 17.81 -11.75
C ASP A 31 11.24 17.68 -10.30
N ASP A 32 10.50 16.60 -10.04
CA ASP A 32 10.10 16.22 -8.69
C ASP A 32 11.30 15.49 -8.06
N SER A 33 12.20 16.30 -7.50
CA SER A 33 13.10 16.01 -6.39
C SER A 33 13.12 14.53 -6.01
N LEU A 34 14.14 13.79 -6.46
CA LEU A 34 14.52 12.50 -5.90
C LEU A 34 14.88 12.70 -4.41
N ALA A 35 13.85 12.69 -3.56
CA ALA A 35 14.00 12.62 -2.13
C ALA A 35 14.53 11.22 -1.82
N ASP A 36 15.79 11.20 -1.40
CA ASP A 36 16.53 10.06 -0.86
C ASP A 36 15.60 9.17 0.00
N ASP A 37 15.38 7.93 -0.45
CA ASP A 37 14.60 6.92 0.27
C ASP A 37 15.46 6.38 1.42
N GLU A 38 15.51 7.14 2.52
CA GLU A 38 16.22 6.73 3.73
C GLU A 38 15.40 5.66 4.46
N VAL A 39 15.72 4.39 4.20
CA VAL A 39 15.11 3.24 4.87
C VAL A 39 15.66 3.12 6.29
N GLU A 40 14.91 3.59 7.30
CA GLU A 40 15.19 3.27 8.70
C GLU A 40 15.02 1.77 8.95
N GLN A 41 16.13 1.06 9.17
CA GLN A 41 16.12 -0.34 9.62
C GLN A 41 15.96 -0.39 11.14
N GLN A 42 14.83 -0.90 11.63
CA GLN A 42 14.64 -1.25 13.04
C GLN A 42 14.97 -2.72 13.27
N ASP A 43 16.06 -2.98 13.98
CA ASP A 43 16.38 -4.30 14.51
C ASP A 43 15.50 -4.60 15.73
N HIS A 44 14.48 -5.44 15.55
CA HIS A 44 13.63 -5.91 16.64
C HIS A 44 14.21 -7.19 17.27
N ASP A 45 14.82 -7.06 18.43
CA ASP A 45 15.18 -8.21 19.28
C ASP A 45 13.89 -8.75 19.94
N THR A 46 13.35 -9.84 19.39
CA THR A 46 12.02 -10.39 19.74
C THR A 46 12.05 -11.20 21.05
N ASP A 47 13.22 -11.43 21.63
CA ASP A 47 13.43 -12.32 22.78
C ASP A 47 12.94 -11.75 24.14
N ILE A 48 12.46 -10.50 24.19
CA ILE A 48 12.02 -9.86 25.44
C ILE A 48 10.49 -9.97 25.65
N GLU A 49 9.73 -10.44 24.65
CA GLU A 49 8.26 -10.41 24.70
C GLU A 49 7.61 -11.45 25.63
N GLN A 50 8.39 -12.33 26.28
CA GLN A 50 7.83 -13.46 27.05
C GLN A 50 8.03 -13.43 28.57
N ASP A 51 8.69 -12.42 29.16
CA ASP A 51 8.95 -12.42 30.62
C ASP A 51 8.08 -11.39 31.35
N ILE A 52 6.78 -11.72 31.50
CA ILE A 52 5.93 -11.14 32.54
C ILE A 52 5.56 -12.30 33.46
N GLU A 53 6.41 -12.56 34.45
CA GLU A 53 6.02 -13.38 35.61
C GLU A 53 4.82 -12.70 36.30
N ASP A 54 3.73 -13.44 36.40
CA ASP A 54 2.51 -13.05 37.11
C ASP A 54 2.80 -12.97 38.61
N VAL A 55 3.35 -11.83 39.06
CA VAL A 55 3.59 -11.58 40.49
C VAL A 55 2.24 -11.33 41.15
N SER A 56 1.68 -12.41 41.70
CA SER A 56 0.49 -12.40 42.54
C SER A 56 0.63 -11.36 43.66
N GLN A 57 -0.42 -10.56 43.84
CA GLN A 57 -0.52 -9.36 44.67
C GLN A 57 -0.31 -9.54 46.20
N GLU A 58 0.14 -10.69 46.69
CA GLU A 58 0.15 -11.01 48.13
C GLU A 58 1.48 -10.73 48.86
N ASP A 59 2.59 -10.46 48.16
CA ASP A 59 3.92 -10.30 48.80
C ASP A 59 4.40 -8.85 48.99
N ILE A 60 3.50 -7.91 49.28
CA ILE A 60 3.91 -6.55 49.71
C ILE A 60 3.91 -6.48 51.24
N SER A 61 5.01 -6.93 51.84
CA SER A 61 5.34 -6.69 53.25
C SER A 61 5.53 -5.18 53.49
N TYR A 62 4.59 -4.57 54.19
CA TYR A 62 4.64 -3.17 54.61
C TYR A 62 5.59 -3.01 55.80
N ASN A 63 6.88 -2.78 55.53
CA ASN A 63 7.75 -2.15 56.52
C ASN A 63 7.59 -0.64 56.47
N ASN A 64 7.09 -0.14 57.59
CA ASN A 64 6.78 1.25 57.90
C ASN A 64 8.08 2.03 58.13
N GLU A 65 8.38 3.03 57.29
CA GLU A 65 9.10 4.25 57.67
C GLU A 65 9.01 5.30 56.54
N GLU A 66 8.67 6.52 56.93
CA GLU A 66 8.48 7.76 56.16
C GLU A 66 8.96 7.74 54.69
N SER A 67 8.03 7.63 53.74
CA SER A 67 8.28 8.04 52.35
C SER A 67 6.99 8.22 51.57
N SER A 68 6.79 9.46 51.11
CA SER A 68 5.79 9.85 50.10
C SER A 68 5.63 8.77 49.03
N HIS A 69 4.38 8.41 48.72
CA HIS A 69 3.98 7.29 47.87
C HIS A 69 4.89 7.17 46.63
N ARG A 70 5.87 6.26 46.68
CA ARG A 70 6.81 6.05 45.58
C ARG A 70 6.11 5.26 44.48
N VAL A 71 5.39 5.96 43.62
CA VAL A 71 4.88 5.39 42.36
C VAL A 71 6.08 4.80 41.60
N PRO A 72 6.03 3.51 41.18
CA PRO A 72 7.12 2.90 40.45
C PRO A 72 7.43 3.70 39.17
N SER A 73 8.71 4.03 38.97
CA SER A 73 9.16 4.88 37.85
C SER A 73 10.53 4.47 37.32
N PHE A 74 10.77 4.67 36.03
CA PHE A 74 12.09 4.69 35.42
C PHE A 74 12.68 6.10 35.47
N ILE A 75 14.00 6.21 35.56
CA ILE A 75 14.74 7.48 35.53
C ILE A 75 15.63 7.45 34.30
N GLY A 76 15.58 8.51 33.49
CA GLY A 76 16.41 8.69 32.31
C GLY A 76 17.89 8.86 32.67
N LYS A 77 18.77 8.66 31.68
CA LYS A 77 20.23 8.82 31.87
C LYS A 77 20.63 10.23 32.31
N ASP A 78 19.79 11.23 32.01
CA ASP A 78 19.94 12.62 32.44
C ASP A 78 19.68 12.83 33.94
N GLY A 79 19.21 11.79 34.66
CA GLY A 79 18.85 11.83 36.08
C GLY A 79 17.63 12.71 36.41
N LYS A 80 17.02 13.33 35.39
CA LYS A 80 15.95 14.33 35.54
C LYS A 80 14.63 13.84 34.97
N THR A 81 14.67 13.13 33.85
CA THR A 81 13.47 12.63 33.20
C THR A 81 12.96 11.41 33.96
N LYS A 82 11.70 11.46 34.41
CA LYS A 82 11.07 10.38 35.19
C LYS A 82 9.86 9.84 34.46
N TRP A 83 9.91 8.60 34.01
CA TRP A 83 8.80 7.88 33.38
C TRP A 83 8.10 7.02 34.42
N ARG A 84 6.78 7.05 34.49
CA ARG A 84 6.04 6.15 35.40
C ARG A 84 6.00 4.75 34.78
N LYS A 85 6.25 3.70 35.57
CA LYS A 85 6.17 2.31 35.09
C LYS A 85 4.73 1.88 34.80
N HIS A 86 3.79 2.41 35.58
CA HIS A 86 2.38 2.09 35.43
C HIS A 86 1.61 3.32 34.97
N ASN A 87 0.70 3.09 34.02
CA ASN A 87 -0.31 4.06 33.62
C ASN A 87 -1.33 4.24 34.75
N MET A 88 -0.99 5.06 35.74
CA MET A 88 -1.94 5.60 36.71
C MET A 88 -2.73 6.73 36.04
N VAL A 89 -3.37 6.45 34.92
CA VAL A 89 -4.39 7.36 34.39
C VAL A 89 -5.52 7.33 35.41
N ASN A 90 -5.86 8.50 35.95
CA ASN A 90 -7.02 8.64 36.82
C ASN A 90 -8.22 8.03 36.09
N LYS A 91 -8.74 6.88 36.56
CA LYS A 91 -9.84 6.14 35.92
C LYS A 91 -11.13 6.95 35.71
N ARG A 92 -11.19 8.17 36.27
CA ARG A 92 -12.30 9.12 36.17
C ARG A 92 -12.14 10.17 35.06
N VAL A 93 -11.05 10.15 34.30
CA VAL A 93 -10.83 11.11 33.21
C VAL A 93 -11.26 10.47 31.89
N ARG A 94 -12.17 11.15 31.18
CA ARG A 94 -12.61 10.72 29.86
C ARG A 94 -11.49 10.93 28.84
N THR A 95 -11.23 9.94 28.00
CA THR A 95 -10.38 10.11 26.81
C THR A 95 -10.97 11.19 25.90
N ARG A 96 -10.12 12.08 25.37
CA ARG A 96 -10.54 13.10 24.40
C ARG A 96 -11.16 12.42 23.18
N ALA A 97 -12.15 13.06 22.56
CA ALA A 97 -12.85 12.50 21.41
C ALA A 97 -11.92 12.20 20.22
N ASP A 98 -10.85 12.97 20.09
CA ASP A 98 -9.86 12.85 19.01
C ASP A 98 -8.90 11.66 19.23
N ASN A 99 -8.73 11.22 20.49
CA ASN A 99 -7.89 10.08 20.84
C ASN A 99 -8.67 8.75 20.84
N LEU A 100 -9.95 8.78 20.47
CA LEU A 100 -10.75 7.57 20.33
C LEU A 100 -10.48 6.96 18.95
N VAL A 101 -9.93 5.74 18.94
CA VAL A 101 -9.82 4.94 17.71
C VAL A 101 -11.23 4.49 17.31
N LYS A 102 -11.84 5.22 16.37
CA LYS A 102 -13.21 4.95 15.89
C LYS A 102 -13.25 3.92 14.75
N HIS A 103 -12.20 3.89 13.95
CA HIS A 103 -12.07 3.01 12.81
C HIS A 103 -10.83 2.15 13.01
N LEU A 104 -11.04 0.85 13.19
CA LEU A 104 -9.93 -0.08 13.20
C LEU A 104 -9.45 -0.28 11.75
N PRO A 105 -8.12 -0.31 11.53
CA PRO A 105 -7.58 -0.73 10.25
C PRO A 105 -7.96 -2.20 10.01
N GLY A 106 -8.38 -2.52 8.79
CA GLY A 106 -8.78 -3.88 8.42
C GLY A 106 -9.71 -3.95 7.22
N THR A 107 -9.99 -5.17 6.78
CA THR A 107 -10.91 -5.43 5.69
C THR A 107 -12.35 -5.07 6.09
N LYS A 108 -13.06 -4.39 5.19
CA LYS A 108 -14.48 -4.09 5.37
C LYS A 108 -15.29 -5.39 5.42
N ALA A 109 -16.44 -5.36 6.08
CA ALA A 109 -17.32 -6.52 6.26
C ALA A 109 -17.61 -7.28 4.94
N ALA A 110 -17.77 -6.57 3.82
CA ALA A 110 -18.04 -7.14 2.50
C ALA A 110 -16.91 -8.04 1.96
N VAL A 111 -15.67 -7.85 2.40
CA VAL A 111 -14.49 -8.61 1.94
C VAL A 111 -13.94 -9.51 3.04
N ARG A 112 -14.32 -9.27 4.30
CA ARG A 112 -13.83 -9.98 5.48
C ARG A 112 -14.03 -11.50 5.43
N GLU A 113 -15.12 -11.96 4.82
CA GLU A 113 -15.47 -13.40 4.75
C GLU A 113 -14.91 -14.09 3.50
N LYS A 114 -14.40 -13.33 2.53
CA LYS A 114 -13.85 -13.88 1.29
C LYS A 114 -12.46 -14.44 1.56
N LYS A 115 -12.31 -15.75 1.33
CA LYS A 115 -11.04 -16.48 1.52
C LYS A 115 -10.41 -16.95 0.20
N SER A 116 -11.22 -17.02 -0.86
CA SER A 116 -10.73 -17.40 -2.18
C SER A 116 -10.06 -16.22 -2.86
N SER A 117 -8.91 -16.45 -3.49
CA SER A 117 -8.20 -15.44 -4.28
C SER A 117 -9.06 -14.90 -5.42
N SER A 118 -9.92 -15.74 -6.02
CA SER A 118 -10.87 -15.32 -7.07
C SER A 118 -11.84 -14.26 -6.56
N ASP A 119 -12.46 -14.52 -5.41
CA ASP A 119 -13.53 -13.68 -4.88
C ASP A 119 -12.98 -12.35 -4.37
N ILE A 120 -11.74 -12.37 -3.87
CA ILE A 120 -10.99 -11.18 -3.47
C ILE A 120 -10.62 -10.36 -4.71
N TRP A 121 -10.13 -11.00 -5.78
CA TRP A 121 -9.79 -10.32 -7.03
C TRP A 121 -11.02 -9.63 -7.65
N SER A 122 -12.17 -10.30 -7.66
CA SER A 122 -13.44 -9.73 -8.13
C SER A 122 -13.94 -8.55 -7.27
N CYS A 123 -13.38 -8.30 -6.08
CA CYS A 123 -13.66 -7.06 -5.33
C CYS A 123 -12.95 -5.85 -5.93
N PHE A 124 -11.82 -6.05 -6.62
CA PHE A 124 -11.05 -4.98 -7.25
C PHE A 124 -11.48 -4.75 -8.68
N LEU A 125 -11.78 -5.83 -9.42
CA LEU A 125 -12.27 -5.77 -10.78
C LEU A 125 -13.66 -6.38 -10.86
N THR A 126 -14.68 -5.53 -10.94
CA THR A 126 -16.08 -5.97 -10.99
C THR A 126 -16.46 -6.46 -12.37
N ASP A 127 -17.52 -7.27 -12.45
CA ASP A 127 -18.06 -7.76 -13.72
C ASP A 127 -18.51 -6.60 -14.63
N GLU A 128 -18.97 -5.49 -14.06
CA GLU A 128 -19.33 -4.28 -14.81
C GLU A 128 -18.11 -3.65 -15.51
N MET A 129 -16.97 -3.59 -14.80
CA MET A 129 -15.72 -3.11 -15.39
C MET A 129 -15.25 -4.05 -16.52
N LEU A 130 -15.32 -5.36 -16.28
CA LEU A 130 -14.97 -6.36 -17.30
C LEU A 130 -15.88 -6.25 -18.52
N GLN A 131 -17.18 -6.09 -18.32
CA GLN A 131 -18.14 -5.90 -19.40
C GLN A 131 -17.82 -4.63 -20.21
N GLY A 132 -17.52 -3.51 -19.54
CA GLY A 132 -17.10 -2.28 -20.21
C GLY A 132 -15.84 -2.48 -21.06
N ILE A 133 -14.85 -3.24 -20.57
CA ILE A 133 -13.64 -3.58 -21.35
C ILE A 133 -14.03 -4.43 -22.58
N VAL A 134 -14.83 -5.47 -22.38
CA VAL A 134 -15.24 -6.39 -23.45
C VAL A 134 -16.02 -5.66 -24.54
N GLU A 135 -16.97 -4.80 -24.17
CA GLU A 135 -17.78 -4.04 -25.14
C GLU A 135 -16.90 -3.11 -25.98
N ASN A 136 -16.03 -2.32 -25.35
CA ASN A 136 -15.17 -1.38 -26.06
C ASN A 136 -14.10 -2.09 -26.92
N THR A 137 -13.50 -3.16 -26.41
CA THR A 137 -12.49 -3.93 -27.17
C THR A 137 -13.11 -4.66 -28.35
N ASN A 138 -14.34 -5.19 -28.21
CA ASN A 138 -15.05 -5.81 -29.33
C ASN A 138 -15.40 -4.79 -30.43
N ILE A 139 -15.78 -3.55 -30.08
CA ILE A 139 -15.98 -2.48 -31.07
C ILE A 139 -14.70 -2.26 -31.87
N TYR A 140 -13.55 -2.19 -31.19
CA TYR A 140 -12.26 -2.01 -31.86
C TYR A 140 -11.87 -3.22 -32.72
N ILE A 141 -12.09 -4.44 -32.24
CA ILE A 141 -11.86 -5.67 -33.02
C ILE A 141 -12.72 -5.68 -34.28
N ASP A 142 -14.01 -5.32 -34.18
CA ASP A 142 -14.91 -5.27 -35.33
C ASP A 142 -14.48 -4.20 -36.36
N ILE A 143 -13.87 -3.09 -35.90
CA ILE A 143 -13.27 -2.05 -36.77
C ILE A 143 -11.96 -2.54 -37.41
N CYS A 144 -11.12 -3.24 -36.65
CA CYS A 144 -9.80 -3.74 -37.06
C CYS A 144 -9.84 -5.08 -37.79
N ASP A 145 -11.01 -5.70 -37.97
CA ASP A 145 -11.20 -6.91 -38.80
C ASP A 145 -10.95 -6.67 -40.32
N ILE A 146 -10.26 -5.57 -40.65
CA ILE A 146 -9.61 -5.28 -41.92
C ILE A 146 -8.16 -5.76 -41.82
N GLU A 147 -7.93 -7.05 -42.06
CA GLU A 147 -6.73 -7.68 -42.64
C GLU A 147 -6.85 -9.20 -42.40
N PRO A 148 -7.33 -10.00 -43.38
CA PRO A 148 -7.53 -11.44 -43.23
C PRO A 148 -6.24 -12.26 -43.12
N SER A 149 -5.07 -11.61 -43.02
CA SER A 149 -3.76 -12.27 -43.13
C SER A 149 -3.31 -13.01 -41.86
N ASN A 150 -3.90 -12.74 -40.69
CA ASN A 150 -3.48 -13.37 -39.41
C ASN A 150 -4.64 -13.96 -38.58
N ARG A 151 -5.73 -14.39 -39.21
CA ARG A 151 -6.81 -15.13 -38.51
C ARG A 151 -6.30 -16.49 -38.03
N THR A 152 -5.86 -16.56 -36.78
CA THR A 152 -5.91 -17.83 -36.04
C THR A 152 -7.36 -18.06 -35.64
N ASP A 153 -7.94 -19.16 -36.14
CA ASP A 153 -9.30 -19.63 -35.91
C ASP A 153 -9.73 -19.49 -34.43
N ARG A 154 -10.55 -18.49 -34.12
CA ARG A 154 -11.40 -18.52 -32.92
C ARG A 154 -12.84 -18.57 -33.38
N LYS A 155 -13.36 -19.79 -33.48
CA LYS A 155 -14.77 -20.05 -33.77
C LYS A 155 -15.61 -19.42 -32.66
N ARG A 156 -16.40 -18.40 -33.00
CA ARG A 156 -17.55 -17.98 -32.19
C ARG A 156 -18.52 -19.16 -32.14
N THR A 157 -18.55 -19.86 -31.00
CA THR A 157 -19.57 -20.88 -30.71
C THR A 157 -20.61 -20.22 -29.82
N PHE A 158 -21.85 -20.21 -30.30
CA PHE A 158 -23.05 -19.89 -29.53
C PHE A 158 -23.59 -21.17 -28.89
#